data_AF-A0A7S1XH45-F1
#
_entry.id   AF-A0A7S1XH45-F1
#
_cell.length_a   1.000
_cell.length_b   1.000
_cell.length_c   1.000
_cell.angle_alpha   90.00
_cell.angle_beta   90.00
_cell.angle_gamma   90.00
#
_symmetry.space_group_name_H-M   'P 1'
#
loop_
_entity.id
_entity.type
_entity.pdbx_description
1 polymer ?
#
loop_
_entity_poly.entity_id
_entity_poly.type
_entity_poly.pdbx_seq_one_letter_code
_entity_poly.pdbx_strand_id
1 'polypeptide(L)'
;VAPNKASVDASMVLAGCHALSWVDRELVGDPLELEAVRSVEWGISRSDSHVIVPPSALKSAAPKMKIVQQFRFDSALQRMAVIVELDRDHLAASKSEFAECRVLVKGSAERLRALLKQDDVDLHKYDSVAER
;
A
#
# COMPACT_ATOMS: atom_id res chain seq x y z
N VAL A 1 9.52 -9.86 -16.60
CA VAL A 1 8.71 -8.62 -16.67
C VAL A 1 9.42 -7.59 -15.81
N ALA A 2 9.74 -6.40 -16.31
CA ALA A 2 10.47 -5.41 -15.51
C ALA A 2 9.63 -5.01 -14.26
N PRO A 3 10.23 -5.00 -13.07
CA PRO A 3 9.55 -4.64 -11.82
C PRO A 3 9.38 -3.10 -11.77
N ASN A 4 8.40 -2.53 -12.50
CA ASN A 4 7.93 -1.14 -12.30
C ASN A 4 6.81 -0.72 -13.28
N LYS A 5 5.72 -1.49 -13.40
CA LYS A 5 4.55 -1.08 -14.22
C LYS A 5 3.34 -0.60 -13.39
N ALA A 6 3.40 -0.72 -12.06
CA ALA A 6 2.32 -0.27 -11.19
C ALA A 6 2.35 1.25 -11.03
N SER A 7 1.18 1.88 -10.86
CA SER A 7 1.10 3.29 -10.50
C SER A 7 1.69 3.53 -9.09
N VAL A 8 1.97 4.79 -8.75
CA VAL A 8 2.43 5.16 -7.40
C VAL A 8 1.42 4.70 -6.35
N ASP A 9 0.13 4.96 -6.55
CA ASP A 9 -0.91 4.57 -5.60
C ASP A 9 -1.03 3.04 -5.43
N ALA A 10 -0.96 2.28 -6.53
CA ALA A 10 -0.98 0.82 -6.47
C ALA A 10 0.26 0.27 -5.74
N SER A 11 1.42 0.90 -5.96
CA SER A 11 2.67 0.55 -5.28
C SER A 11 2.59 0.87 -3.79
N MET A 12 1.97 2.00 -3.41
CA MET A 12 1.71 2.33 -2.00
C MET A 12 0.81 1.29 -1.33
N VAL A 13 -0.24 0.81 -2.00
CA VAL A 13 -1.10 -0.27 -1.46
C VAL A 13 -0.29 -1.54 -1.22
N LEU A 14 0.52 -1.98 -2.19
CA LEU A 14 1.35 -3.19 -2.04
C LEU A 14 2.40 -3.02 -0.93
N ALA A 15 2.99 -1.83 -0.83
CA ALA A 15 4.04 -1.52 0.14
C ALA A 15 3.52 -1.26 1.55
N GLY A 16 2.29 -0.75 1.72
CA GLY A 16 1.72 -0.37 3.02
C GLY A 16 0.77 -1.40 3.62
N CYS A 17 0.05 -2.16 2.80
CA CYS A 17 -0.81 -3.24 3.28
C CYS A 17 -0.03 -4.55 3.38
N HIS A 18 0.82 -4.71 4.38
CA HIS A 18 1.58 -5.95 4.64
C HIS A 18 1.66 -6.27 6.13
N ALA A 19 1.94 -7.51 6.50
CA ALA A 19 2.18 -7.97 7.87
C ALA A 19 3.67 -8.31 8.15
N LEU A 20 4.58 -7.93 7.25
CA LEU A 20 6.04 -8.12 7.39
C LEU A 20 6.62 -7.40 8.62
N SER A 21 7.69 -7.96 9.20
CA SER A 21 8.39 -7.43 10.37
C SER A 21 9.89 -7.71 10.32
N TRP A 22 10.71 -6.90 10.99
CA TRP A 22 12.15 -7.15 11.10
C TRP A 22 12.45 -8.07 12.29
N VAL A 23 13.19 -9.15 12.06
CA VAL A 23 13.74 -10.06 13.08
C VAL A 23 15.21 -10.29 12.78
N ASP A 24 16.11 -10.06 13.75
CA ASP A 24 17.55 -10.30 13.60
C ASP A 24 18.16 -9.84 12.28
N ARG A 25 17.80 -8.61 11.85
CA ARG A 25 18.26 -7.97 10.61
C ARG A 25 17.69 -8.52 9.30
N GLU A 26 16.74 -9.43 9.37
CA GLU A 26 16.00 -9.97 8.24
C GLU A 26 14.54 -9.49 8.26
N LEU A 27 14.00 -9.16 7.09
CA LEU A 27 12.59 -8.85 6.94
C LEU A 27 11.85 -10.16 6.71
N VAL A 28 10.99 -10.53 7.64
CA VAL A 28 10.28 -11.82 7.67
C VAL A 28 8.77 -11.63 7.59
N GLY A 29 8.06 -12.65 7.12
CA GLY A 29 6.61 -12.68 7.01
C GLY A 29 6.15 -13.62 5.90
N ASP A 30 4.95 -13.39 5.39
CA ASP A 30 4.41 -14.18 4.28
C ASP A 30 5.27 -13.99 3.01
N PRO A 31 5.69 -15.08 2.33
CA PRO A 31 6.53 -14.98 1.13
C PRO A 31 5.91 -14.18 -0.02
N LEU A 32 4.59 -14.26 -0.21
CA LEU A 32 3.89 -13.51 -1.25
C LEU A 32 3.90 -12.02 -0.94
N GLU A 33 3.70 -11.64 0.32
CA GLU A 33 3.81 -10.23 0.73
C GLU A 33 5.24 -9.70 0.61
N LEU A 34 6.23 -10.52 0.98
CA LEU A 34 7.65 -10.17 0.86
C LEU A 34 8.02 -9.85 -0.60
N GLU A 35 7.63 -10.73 -1.53
CA GLU A 35 7.88 -10.55 -2.95
C GLU A 35 7.06 -9.40 -3.54
N ALA A 36 5.83 -9.17 -3.06
CA ALA A 36 5.03 -8.01 -3.47
C ALA A 36 5.74 -6.69 -3.14
N VAL A 37 6.20 -6.51 -1.90
CA VAL A 37 6.93 -5.29 -1.47
C VAL A 37 8.24 -5.14 -2.24
N ARG A 38 9.01 -6.23 -2.42
CA ARG A 38 10.25 -6.22 -3.20
C ARG A 38 10.02 -5.83 -4.66
N SER A 39 8.94 -6.32 -5.27
CA SER A 39 8.63 -6.08 -6.68
C SER A 39 8.29 -4.63 -7.01
N VAL A 40 7.83 -3.85 -6.03
CA VAL A 40 7.59 -2.41 -6.17
C VAL A 40 8.75 -1.56 -5.66
N GLU A 41 9.80 -2.20 -5.15
CA GLU A 41 11.05 -1.56 -4.68
C GLU A 41 10.86 -0.56 -3.53
N TRP A 42 9.75 -0.64 -2.81
CA TRP A 42 9.55 0.14 -1.58
C TRP A 42 10.28 -0.50 -0.40
N GLY A 43 10.84 0.33 0.47
CA GLY A 43 11.56 -0.13 1.66
C GLY A 43 10.70 -0.06 2.92
N ILE A 44 10.90 -1.01 3.83
CA ILE A 44 10.40 -0.95 5.20
C ILE A 44 11.55 -0.58 6.11
N SER A 45 11.41 0.51 6.88
CA SER A 45 12.48 0.97 7.76
C SER A 45 12.83 -0.07 8.82
N ARG A 46 14.13 -0.25 9.06
CA ARG A 46 14.66 -1.20 10.05
C ARG A 46 14.48 -0.72 11.48
N SER A 47 14.45 0.60 11.68
CA SER A 47 14.27 1.21 13.01
C SER A 47 12.80 1.29 13.42
N ASP A 48 11.89 1.25 12.46
CA ASP A 48 10.45 1.33 12.67
C ASP A 48 9.73 0.66 11.49
N SER A 49 9.20 -0.55 11.68
CA SER A 49 8.51 -1.29 10.62
C SER A 49 7.21 -0.64 10.15
N HIS A 50 6.71 0.37 10.86
CA HIS A 50 5.57 1.18 10.41
C HIS A 50 5.97 2.28 9.42
N VAL A 51 7.26 2.50 9.20
CA VAL A 51 7.75 3.51 8.26
C VAL A 51 8.08 2.85 6.92
N ILE A 52 7.37 3.25 5.87
CA ILE A 52 7.53 2.77 4.51
C ILE A 52 8.13 3.88 3.66
N VAL A 53 9.23 3.59 2.96
CA VAL A 53 10.00 4.55 2.18
C VAL A 53 9.90 4.27 0.69
N PRO A 54 9.68 5.30 -0.16
CA PRO A 54 9.60 5.12 -1.60
C PRO A 54 10.96 4.74 -2.18
N PRO A 55 10.98 4.06 -3.35
CA PRO A 55 12.21 3.81 -4.09
C PRO A 55 12.89 5.14 -4.45
N SER A 56 14.22 5.12 -4.56
CA SER A 56 15.02 6.32 -4.86
C SER A 56 14.53 7.05 -6.13
N ALA A 57 14.11 6.31 -7.14
CA ALA A 57 13.58 6.83 -8.40
C ALA A 57 12.25 7.59 -8.26
N LEU A 58 11.45 7.29 -7.23
CA LEU A 58 10.14 7.91 -6.98
C LEU A 58 10.17 8.88 -5.80
N LYS A 59 11.32 9.17 -5.20
CA LYS A 59 11.42 10.06 -4.03
C LYS A 59 10.75 11.41 -4.25
N SER A 60 10.82 12.01 -5.44
CA SER A 60 10.16 13.30 -5.70
C SER A 60 8.66 13.18 -6.00
N ALA A 61 8.17 11.99 -6.36
CA ALA A 61 6.82 11.74 -6.85
C ALA A 61 5.93 10.99 -5.84
N ALA A 62 6.52 10.32 -4.86
CA ALA A 62 5.82 9.50 -3.89
C ALA A 62 6.26 9.88 -2.46
N PRO A 63 5.32 10.14 -1.54
CA PRO A 63 5.66 10.44 -0.15
C PRO A 63 6.06 9.17 0.60
N LYS A 64 6.91 9.36 1.61
CA LYS A 64 7.10 8.37 2.67
C LYS A 64 5.78 8.19 3.43
N MET A 65 5.49 6.97 3.84
CA MET A 65 4.28 6.62 4.58
C MET A 65 4.63 6.17 6.00
N LYS A 66 3.81 6.58 6.98
CA LYS A 66 3.84 6.05 8.34
C LYS A 66 2.52 5.37 8.64
N ILE A 67 2.56 4.08 8.96
CA ILE A 67 1.39 3.31 9.36
C ILE A 67 0.93 3.82 10.74
N VAL A 68 -0.30 4.32 10.79
CA VAL A 68 -0.97 4.81 12.00
C VAL A 68 -1.80 3.70 12.62
N GLN A 69 -2.56 2.98 11.79
CA GLN A 69 -3.39 1.85 12.21
C GLN A 69 -3.38 0.78 11.13
N GLN A 70 -3.15 -0.45 11.56
CA GLN A 70 -3.20 -1.61 10.69
C GLN A 70 -4.34 -2.54 11.10
N PHE A 71 -5.22 -2.85 10.15
CA PHE A 71 -6.22 -3.91 10.25
C PHE A 71 -5.70 -5.10 9.45
N ARG A 72 -5.25 -6.14 10.15
CA ARG A 72 -4.72 -7.36 9.52
C ARG A 72 -5.76 -8.02 8.63
N PHE A 73 -5.29 -8.89 7.74
CA PHE A 73 -6.18 -9.69 6.92
C PHE A 73 -7.13 -10.50 7.80
N ASP A 74 -8.43 -10.30 7.57
CA ASP A 74 -9.50 -11.04 8.24
C ASP A 74 -10.19 -11.92 7.18
N SER A 75 -10.20 -13.23 7.41
CA SER A 75 -10.76 -14.21 6.47
C SER A 75 -12.28 -14.06 6.25
N ALA A 76 -13.03 -13.58 7.24
CA ALA A 76 -14.46 -13.32 7.10
C ALA A 76 -14.72 -12.06 6.26
N LEU A 77 -13.83 -11.07 6.36
CA LEU A 77 -13.90 -9.83 5.57
C LEU A 77 -13.22 -9.95 4.19
N GLN A 78 -12.36 -10.96 4.02
CA GLN A 78 -11.47 -11.22 2.89
C GLN A 78 -10.66 -9.98 2.45
N ARG A 79 -10.26 -9.15 3.41
CA ARG A 79 -9.47 -7.94 3.13
C ARG A 79 -8.59 -7.53 4.30
N MET A 80 -7.60 -6.72 3.98
CA MET A 80 -6.70 -6.00 4.87
C MET A 80 -6.85 -4.49 4.60
N ALA A 81 -6.77 -3.66 5.64
CA ALA A 81 -6.80 -2.21 5.48
C ALA A 81 -5.75 -1.55 6.39
N VAL A 82 -5.17 -0.45 5.94
CA VAL A 82 -4.16 0.30 6.68
C VAL A 82 -4.43 1.79 6.54
N ILE A 83 -4.34 2.51 7.66
CA ILE A 83 -4.36 3.97 7.69
C ILE A 83 -2.91 4.44 7.75
N VAL A 84 -2.51 5.24 6.77
CA VAL A 84 -1.17 5.82 6.70
C VAL A 84 -1.23 7.33 6.76
N GLU A 85 -0.27 7.91 7.47
CA GLU A 85 0.06 9.33 7.40
C GLU A 85 1.15 9.51 6.33
N LEU A 86 0.99 10.51 5.47
CA LEU A 86 1.94 10.84 4.40
C LEU A 86 2.88 11.96 4.84
N ASP A 87 4.16 11.78 4.57
CA ASP A 87 5.18 12.76 4.92
C ASP A 87 4.97 14.07 4.14
N ARG A 88 5.04 15.20 4.86
CA ARG A 88 4.66 16.53 4.35
C ARG A 88 5.71 17.13 3.43
N ASP A 89 6.95 16.67 3.51
CA ASP A 89 8.06 17.21 2.71
C ASP A 89 7.85 17.06 1.19
N HIS A 90 6.95 16.15 0.77
CA HIS A 90 6.55 15.97 -0.63
C HIS A 90 5.27 16.71 -1.01
N LEU A 91 4.57 17.29 -0.04
CA LEU A 91 3.32 18.03 -0.21
C LEU A 91 3.59 19.55 -0.10
N ALA A 92 4.55 20.05 -0.89
CA ALA A 92 4.90 21.48 -0.95
C ALA A 92 3.71 22.41 -1.32
N ALA A 93 2.57 21.86 -1.72
CA ALA A 93 1.36 22.59 -2.07
C ALA A 93 0.27 22.61 -0.96
N SER A 94 0.36 21.77 0.08
CA SER A 94 -0.68 21.67 1.10
C SER A 94 -0.34 22.52 2.33
N LYS A 95 -0.95 23.70 2.45
CA LYS A 95 -0.94 24.52 3.68
C LYS A 95 -1.90 23.96 4.76
N SER A 96 -2.12 22.66 4.79
CA SER A 96 -2.96 22.04 5.82
C SER A 96 -2.19 21.96 7.14
N GLU A 97 -2.82 22.41 8.22
CA GLU A 97 -2.30 22.23 9.58
C GLU A 97 -2.28 20.74 9.98
N PHE A 98 -3.20 19.95 9.42
CA PHE A 98 -3.33 18.51 9.64
C PHE A 98 -2.47 17.69 8.67
N ALA A 99 -2.00 16.54 9.14
CA ALA A 99 -1.26 15.59 8.31
C ALA A 99 -2.22 14.93 7.29
N GLU A 100 -1.76 14.73 6.06
CA GLU A 100 -2.55 14.02 5.06
C GLU A 100 -2.56 12.52 5.38
N CYS A 101 -3.74 11.97 5.64
CA CYS A 101 -3.91 10.55 5.86
C CYS A 101 -4.57 9.89 4.64
N ARG A 102 -4.13 8.67 4.31
CA ARG A 102 -4.79 7.81 3.31
C ARG A 102 -5.17 6.48 3.92
N VAL A 103 -6.25 5.90 3.39
CA VAL A 103 -6.65 4.52 3.67
C VAL A 103 -6.25 3.66 2.48
N LEU A 104 -5.41 2.66 2.74
CA LEU A 104 -4.95 1.68 1.77
C LEU A 104 -5.67 0.36 2.04
N VAL A 105 -6.14 -0.32 0.99
CA VAL A 105 -6.91 -1.58 1.14
C VAL A 105 -6.48 -2.58 0.08
N LYS A 106 -6.28 -3.83 0.49
CA LYS A 106 -6.12 -4.99 -0.42
C LYS A 106 -7.01 -6.14 0.04
N GLY A 107 -7.48 -6.97 -0.87
CA GLY A 107 -8.41 -8.04 -0.54
C GLY A 107 -8.87 -8.78 -1.78
N SER A 108 -9.83 -9.68 -1.59
CA SER A 108 -10.41 -10.42 -2.71
C SER A 108 -11.20 -9.46 -3.62
N ALA A 109 -11.16 -9.73 -4.92
CA ALA A 109 -11.71 -8.83 -5.92
C ALA A 109 -13.22 -8.65 -5.71
N GLU A 110 -13.94 -9.72 -5.42
CA GLU A 110 -15.37 -9.70 -5.16
C GLU A 110 -15.75 -8.85 -3.93
N ARG A 111 -14.90 -8.81 -2.89
CA ARG A 111 -15.15 -7.97 -1.71
C ARG A 111 -14.82 -6.52 -1.95
N LEU A 112 -13.71 -6.22 -2.62
CA LEU A 112 -13.38 -4.84 -2.96
C LEU A 112 -14.39 -4.24 -3.93
N ARG A 113 -14.87 -5.03 -4.92
CA ARG A 113 -15.93 -4.62 -5.84
C ARG A 113 -17.15 -4.04 -5.13
N ALA A 114 -17.60 -4.65 -4.04
CA ALA A 114 -18.76 -4.20 -3.28
C ALA A 114 -18.54 -2.87 -2.54
N LEU A 115 -17.29 -2.42 -2.40
CA LEU A 115 -16.90 -1.19 -1.70
C LEU A 115 -16.52 -0.06 -2.68
N LEU A 116 -16.31 -0.37 -3.96
CA LEU A 116 -15.96 0.61 -4.99
C LEU A 116 -17.19 1.35 -5.50
N LYS A 117 -17.02 2.64 -5.79
CA LYS A 117 -18.03 3.44 -6.51
C LYS A 117 -17.80 3.33 -8.01
N GLN A 118 -18.88 3.24 -8.77
CA GLN A 118 -18.82 3.09 -10.23
C GLN A 118 -18.12 4.26 -10.93
N ASP A 119 -18.22 5.48 -10.39
CA ASP A 119 -17.62 6.66 -11.00
C ASP A 119 -16.08 6.70 -10.85
N ASP A 120 -15.53 5.96 -9.89
CA ASP A 120 -14.10 5.95 -9.58
C ASP A 120 -13.33 4.85 -10.36
N VAL A 121 -14.03 3.80 -10.81
CA VAL A 121 -13.43 2.63 -11.49
C VAL A 121 -14.39 2.07 -12.55
N ASP A 122 -13.88 1.78 -13.75
CA ASP A 122 -14.61 1.04 -14.78
C ASP A 122 -14.95 -0.38 -14.30
N LEU A 123 -16.17 -0.56 -13.79
CA LEU A 123 -16.61 -1.82 -13.18
C LEU A 123 -16.66 -2.97 -14.19
N HIS A 124 -16.91 -2.71 -15.48
CA HIS A 124 -16.89 -3.77 -16.49
C HIS A 124 -15.48 -4.35 -16.66
N LYS A 125 -14.46 -3.49 -16.66
CA LYS A 125 -13.07 -3.96 -16.68
C LYS A 125 -12.70 -4.68 -15.39
N TYR A 126 -13.16 -4.16 -14.24
CA TYR A 126 -12.90 -4.79 -12.94
C TYR A 126 -13.47 -6.21 -12.88
N ASP A 127 -14.72 -6.39 -13.30
CA ASP A 127 -15.43 -7.68 -13.25
C ASP A 127 -14.74 -8.74 -14.10
N SER A 128 -14.23 -8.35 -15.27
CA SER A 128 -13.46 -9.26 -16.15
C SER A 128 -12.17 -9.81 -15.53
N VAL A 129 -11.64 -9.14 -14.51
CA VAL A 129 -10.46 -9.57 -13.74
C VAL A 129 -10.90 -10.36 -12.51
N ALA A 130 -12.00 -9.98 -11.86
CA ALA A 130 -12.53 -10.65 -10.68
C ALA A 130 -13.07 -12.06 -10.96
N GLU A 131 -13.55 -12.33 -12.18
CA GLU A 131 -14.12 -13.61 -12.59
C GLU A 131 -13.09 -14.65 -13.09
N ARG A 132 -11.80 -14.31 -13.11
CA ARG A 132 -10.70 -15.21 -13.52
C ARG A 132 -10.12 -15.98 -12.33
#